data_AF-A0A959CRE2-F1
#
_entry.id   AF-A0A959CRE2-F1
#
_cell.length_a   1.000
_cell.length_b   1.000
_cell.length_c   1.000
_cell.angle_alpha   90.00
_cell.angle_beta   90.00
_cell.angle_gamma   90.00
#
_symmetry.space_group_name_H-M   'P 1'
#
loop_
_entity.id
_entity.type
_entity.pdbx_description
1 polymer ?
#
loop_
_entity_poly.entity_id
_entity_poly.type
_entity_poly.pdbx_seq_one_letter_code
_entity_poly.pdbx_strand_id
1 'polypeptide(L)'
;TTLTGVRKSNGWAKDQRAYFAAVFSEPPVRVEIRRVPVKNADTLSAAEAVAYFPPSSEPLLMKVSVSSASEEGALANIEQELDHWDFDRVAEEARATWEGELSKIQATFIQPAMDTIFYSALYHTALEPALYSDVQGQYKGVDSMVHTASGYERYTVFSLWDTFRAAHPLYTITQPERLDDFLKSIMAFFDEHGLLPVWALMGYETNTMTGYHAVPVLADALLKGRLAGQAEEIYQAMLKSAAQDIRGTNFYREYGYIPADKDSYSVTKTLEYAYDDWCIAQVAKKLGKQEDYERFMDRSRSYKALFDPETKFMRGRNADGSWVEPFDPFYSEHGAEGVYIEGTAWQHSWFVPQDVEGLIALFGSEEAFVEHLDATFSASSELRGENVSADISGLIGQYAHGNEPSHHIAYLYNYAGQPAKTQDRVRQIMETMYTTAVDGLSGNEDCGQMSAWYVFSALGFYPVNPADGRYIIGSPLVKEAAIKVGEGRTFRIVAENNSVENKYVKSVSLNGEELDRLYITHEELMKGGELRLVMGPDKN
;
A
#
# COMPACT_ATOMS: atom_id res chain seq x y z
N THR A 1 -10.60 -34.31 21.64
CA THR A 1 -11.94 -33.98 21.11
C THR A 1 -11.82 -32.81 20.16
N THR A 2 -12.53 -32.86 19.04
CA THR A 2 -12.53 -31.80 18.02
C THR A 2 -13.88 -31.11 18.04
N LEU A 3 -13.88 -29.78 18.08
CA LEU A 3 -15.05 -28.94 17.85
C LEU A 3 -14.87 -28.23 16.52
N THR A 4 -15.88 -28.29 15.66
CA THR A 4 -15.91 -27.56 14.40
C THR A 4 -17.12 -26.65 14.34
N GLY A 5 -17.07 -25.66 13.46
CA GLY A 5 -18.23 -24.83 13.18
C GLY A 5 -17.95 -23.73 12.19
N VAL A 6 -18.95 -22.88 11.98
CA VAL A 6 -18.88 -21.77 11.02
C VAL A 6 -19.46 -20.49 11.61
N ARG A 7 -18.78 -19.38 11.36
CA ARG A 7 -19.33 -18.04 11.46
C ARG A 7 -19.74 -17.55 10.09
N LYS A 8 -21.00 -17.12 9.96
CA LYS A 8 -21.48 -16.33 8.83
C LYS A 8 -21.82 -14.93 9.33
N SER A 9 -21.19 -13.91 8.76
CA SER A 9 -21.37 -12.52 9.19
C SER A 9 -21.43 -11.57 8.00
N ASN A 10 -22.07 -10.43 8.23
CA ASN A 10 -22.12 -9.29 7.31
C ASN A 10 -21.39 -8.11 7.97
N GLY A 11 -20.84 -7.21 7.17
CA GLY A 11 -20.04 -6.06 7.59
C GLY A 11 -19.51 -5.33 6.36
N TRP A 12 -18.26 -4.86 6.41
CA TRP A 12 -17.60 -4.24 5.26
C TRP A 12 -17.53 -5.20 4.06
N ALA A 13 -17.03 -6.41 4.26
CA ALA A 13 -17.33 -7.54 3.39
C ALA A 13 -18.70 -8.11 3.72
N LYS A 14 -19.61 -8.20 2.73
CA LYS A 14 -21.04 -8.48 2.99
C LYS A 14 -21.39 -9.95 3.24
N ASP A 15 -20.58 -10.88 2.75
CA ASP A 15 -20.74 -12.32 2.99
C ASP A 15 -19.42 -12.91 3.49
N GLN A 16 -19.17 -12.78 4.79
CA GLN A 16 -17.99 -13.37 5.42
C GLN A 16 -18.33 -14.76 5.93
N ARG A 17 -17.51 -15.74 5.55
CA ARG A 17 -17.59 -17.11 6.04
C ARG A 17 -16.23 -17.49 6.62
N ALA A 18 -16.24 -17.88 7.88
CA ALA A 18 -15.06 -18.40 8.57
C ALA A 18 -15.45 -19.72 9.23
N TYR A 19 -14.94 -20.81 8.66
CA TYR A 19 -15.04 -22.14 9.22
C TYR A 19 -13.87 -22.32 10.19
N PHE A 20 -14.07 -23.04 11.29
CA PHE A 20 -13.01 -23.32 12.26
C PHE A 20 -13.00 -24.77 12.70
N ALA A 21 -11.82 -25.23 13.10
CA ALA A 21 -11.61 -26.45 13.85
C ALA A 21 -10.81 -26.12 15.12
N ALA A 22 -11.23 -26.68 16.25
CA ALA A 22 -10.56 -26.56 17.54
C ALA A 22 -10.33 -27.94 18.15
N VAL A 23 -9.08 -28.28 18.43
CA VAL A 23 -8.67 -29.57 19.02
C VAL A 23 -8.06 -29.32 20.39
N PHE A 24 -8.45 -30.12 21.38
CA PHE A 24 -7.94 -30.05 22.76
C PHE A 24 -6.97 -31.19 23.07
N SER A 25 -5.93 -30.91 23.87
CA SER A 25 -4.93 -31.90 24.30
C SER A 25 -5.52 -33.03 25.14
N GLU A 26 -6.59 -32.72 25.87
CA GLU A 26 -7.35 -33.67 26.68
C GLU A 26 -8.83 -33.70 26.23
N PRO A 27 -9.54 -34.82 26.42
CA PRO A 27 -10.98 -34.85 26.17
C PRO A 27 -11.75 -34.09 27.26
N PRO A 28 -12.69 -33.18 26.92
CA PRO A 28 -13.59 -32.60 27.90
C PRO A 28 -14.50 -33.68 28.49
N VAL A 29 -14.79 -33.58 29.79
CA VAL A 29 -15.78 -34.43 30.47
C VAL A 29 -17.21 -34.09 30.08
N ARG A 30 -17.42 -32.88 29.57
CA ARG A 30 -18.73 -32.39 29.13
C ARG A 30 -18.56 -31.24 28.15
N VAL A 31 -19.38 -31.20 27.11
CA VAL A 31 -19.51 -30.04 26.22
C VAL A 31 -20.97 -29.61 26.21
N GLU A 32 -21.22 -28.35 26.50
CA GLU A 32 -22.54 -27.73 26.33
C GLU A 32 -22.53 -26.82 25.11
N ILE A 33 -23.52 -26.97 24.24
CA ILE A 33 -23.76 -26.03 23.13
C ILE A 33 -25.03 -25.26 23.47
N ARG A 34 -24.90 -23.94 23.62
CA ARG A 34 -25.99 -23.03 23.98
C ARG A 34 -26.34 -22.17 22.77
N ARG A 35 -27.63 -21.99 22.54
CA ARG A 35 -28.11 -20.99 21.58
C ARG A 35 -28.13 -19.64 22.28
N VAL A 36 -27.31 -18.73 21.81
CA VAL A 36 -27.24 -17.36 22.28
C VAL A 36 -28.04 -16.47 21.31
N PRO A 37 -28.98 -15.66 21.82
CA PRO A 37 -29.63 -14.64 21.01
C PRO A 37 -28.59 -13.67 20.44
N VAL A 38 -28.63 -13.42 19.13
CA VAL A 38 -27.84 -12.34 18.53
C VAL A 38 -28.67 -11.06 18.58
N LYS A 39 -28.08 -9.99 19.11
CA LYS A 39 -28.71 -8.67 19.15
C LYS A 39 -29.05 -8.23 17.71
N ASN A 40 -30.30 -7.85 17.45
CA ASN A 40 -30.81 -7.42 16.15
C ASN A 40 -30.89 -8.50 15.04
N ALA A 41 -31.02 -9.78 15.39
CA ALA A 41 -31.33 -10.84 14.42
C ALA A 41 -32.71 -11.47 14.67
N ASP A 42 -33.51 -11.63 13.62
CA ASP A 42 -34.85 -12.26 13.67
C ASP A 42 -34.78 -13.81 13.81
N THR A 43 -33.58 -14.38 13.76
CA THR A 43 -33.32 -15.83 13.92
C THR A 43 -32.36 -16.10 15.09
N LEU A 44 -32.61 -17.17 15.86
CA LEU A 44 -31.64 -17.71 16.82
C LEU A 44 -30.43 -18.29 16.06
N SER A 45 -29.29 -17.59 16.07
CA SER A 45 -28.04 -18.12 15.52
C SER A 45 -26.81 -17.40 16.05
N ALA A 46 -26.39 -17.76 17.26
CA ALA A 46 -24.98 -17.82 17.68
C ALA A 46 -24.84 -18.96 18.69
N ALA A 47 -23.90 -19.87 18.46
CA ALA A 47 -23.63 -20.99 19.35
C ALA A 47 -22.50 -20.61 20.31
N GLU A 48 -22.75 -20.66 21.62
CA GLU A 48 -21.70 -20.69 22.63
C GLU A 48 -21.40 -22.17 22.94
N ALA A 49 -20.12 -22.56 22.86
CA ALA A 49 -19.67 -23.88 23.28
C ALA A 49 -18.90 -23.76 24.60
N VAL A 50 -19.35 -24.46 25.64
CA VAL A 50 -18.66 -24.54 26.93
C VAL A 50 -18.14 -25.95 27.11
N ALA A 51 -16.83 -26.12 27.00
CA ALA A 51 -16.15 -27.39 27.25
C ALA A 51 -15.62 -27.43 28.70
N TYR A 52 -15.99 -28.47 29.44
CA TYR A 52 -15.61 -28.68 30.83
C TYR A 52 -14.51 -29.74 30.89
N PHE A 53 -13.43 -29.43 31.60
CA PHE A 53 -12.29 -30.30 31.80
C PHE A 53 -12.13 -30.62 33.29
N PRO A 54 -11.59 -31.79 33.65
CA PRO A 54 -11.27 -32.07 35.04
C PRO A 54 -10.17 -31.10 35.52
N PRO A 55 -10.10 -30.79 36.83
CA PRO A 55 -8.96 -30.08 37.37
C PRO A 55 -7.66 -30.85 37.07
N SER A 56 -6.67 -30.16 36.51
CA SER A 56 -5.35 -30.70 36.19
C SER A 56 -4.26 -29.73 36.65
N SER A 57 -3.08 -30.27 37.00
CA SER A 57 -1.87 -29.48 37.20
C SER A 57 -1.16 -29.16 35.88
N GLU A 58 -1.47 -29.90 34.82
CA GLU A 58 -0.91 -29.70 33.49
C GLU A 58 -1.71 -28.62 32.73
N PRO A 59 -1.04 -27.81 31.88
CA PRO A 59 -1.73 -26.87 31.00
C PRO A 59 -2.67 -27.59 30.02
N LEU A 60 -3.91 -27.10 29.91
CA LEU A 60 -4.79 -27.48 28.82
C LEU A 60 -4.36 -26.73 27.55
N LEU A 61 -4.01 -27.48 26.51
CA LEU A 61 -3.61 -26.90 25.22
C LEU A 61 -4.75 -27.01 24.22
N MET A 62 -4.83 -26.02 23.33
CA MET A 62 -5.83 -25.93 22.27
C MET A 62 -5.15 -25.53 20.96
N LYS A 63 -5.44 -26.26 19.90
CA LYS A 63 -5.09 -25.90 18.52
C LYS A 63 -6.32 -25.37 17.84
N VAL A 64 -6.21 -24.23 17.16
CA VAL A 64 -7.31 -23.63 16.40
C VAL A 64 -6.80 -23.28 15.01
N SER A 65 -7.57 -23.65 14.00
CA SER A 65 -7.36 -23.21 12.62
C SER A 65 -8.67 -22.75 12.01
N VAL A 66 -8.54 -21.95 10.95
CA VAL A 66 -9.64 -21.37 10.18
C VAL A 66 -9.49 -21.71 8.70
N SER A 67 -10.62 -21.79 8.00
CA SER A 67 -10.67 -21.86 6.54
C SER A 67 -11.83 -20.99 6.04
N SER A 68 -11.65 -20.40 4.86
CA SER A 68 -12.73 -19.69 4.16
C SER A 68 -13.67 -20.65 3.42
N ALA A 69 -13.21 -21.87 3.13
CA ALA A 69 -13.90 -22.83 2.28
C ALA A 69 -14.77 -23.82 3.07
N SER A 70 -14.23 -24.47 4.11
CA SER A 70 -14.91 -25.60 4.78
C SER A 70 -14.37 -25.90 6.18
N GLU A 71 -15.14 -26.67 6.98
CA GLU A 71 -14.68 -27.18 8.28
C GLU A 71 -13.57 -28.23 8.09
N GLU A 72 -13.68 -29.03 7.03
CA GLU A 72 -12.69 -30.04 6.64
C GLU A 72 -11.35 -29.40 6.28
N GLY A 73 -11.35 -28.26 5.56
CA GLY A 73 -10.15 -27.48 5.27
C GLY A 73 -9.49 -26.94 6.54
N ALA A 74 -10.27 -26.40 7.48
CA ALA A 74 -9.76 -25.95 8.77
C ALA A 74 -9.14 -27.09 9.59
N LEU A 75 -9.73 -28.29 9.56
CA LEU A 75 -9.15 -29.46 10.23
C LEU A 75 -7.86 -29.93 9.53
N ALA A 76 -7.85 -29.97 8.20
CA ALA A 76 -6.67 -30.36 7.42
C ALA A 76 -5.46 -29.46 7.69
N ASN A 77 -5.67 -28.15 7.85
CA ASN A 77 -4.62 -27.22 8.27
C ASN A 77 -3.95 -27.67 9.57
N ILE A 78 -4.74 -28.01 10.60
CA ILE A 78 -4.20 -28.49 11.89
C ILE A 78 -3.41 -29.78 11.71
N GLU A 79 -3.97 -30.74 10.95
CA GLU A 79 -3.35 -32.05 10.74
C GLU A 79 -2.01 -31.97 10.01
N GLN A 80 -1.88 -31.02 9.08
CA GLN A 80 -0.68 -30.86 8.25
C GLN A 80 0.37 -29.93 8.88
N GLU A 81 -0.05 -28.83 9.49
CA GLU A 81 0.87 -27.78 9.97
C GLU A 81 1.28 -27.96 11.44
N LEU A 82 0.46 -28.64 12.25
CA LEU A 82 0.68 -28.73 13.69
C LEU A 82 0.30 -30.11 14.25
N ASP A 83 1.15 -31.11 13.99
CA ASP A 83 0.93 -32.51 14.39
C ASP A 83 1.29 -32.84 15.87
N HIS A 84 1.99 -31.94 16.57
CA HIS A 84 2.45 -32.11 17.96
C HIS A 84 1.83 -31.12 18.95
N TRP A 85 2.02 -31.33 20.26
CA TRP A 85 1.46 -30.48 21.33
C TRP A 85 2.50 -29.60 22.04
N ASP A 86 3.75 -29.63 21.62
CA ASP A 86 4.79 -28.78 22.18
C ASP A 86 4.58 -27.30 21.80
N PHE A 87 4.06 -26.50 22.73
CA PHE A 87 3.78 -25.08 22.53
C PHE A 87 5.06 -24.24 22.39
N ASP A 88 6.09 -24.57 23.18
CA ASP A 88 7.35 -23.84 23.16
C ASP A 88 8.06 -24.03 21.82
N ARG A 89 7.98 -25.24 21.24
CA ARG A 89 8.44 -25.50 19.87
C ARG A 89 7.72 -24.62 18.83
N VAL A 90 6.40 -24.48 18.91
CA VAL A 90 5.65 -23.59 17.98
C VAL A 90 6.11 -22.14 18.14
N ALA A 91 6.31 -21.69 19.38
CA ALA A 91 6.80 -20.33 19.65
C ALA A 91 8.23 -20.10 19.13
N GLU A 92 9.11 -21.11 19.19
CA GLU A 92 10.45 -21.06 18.62
C GLU A 92 10.44 -21.04 17.09
N GLU A 93 9.65 -21.90 16.45
CA GLU A 93 9.48 -21.94 14.99
C GLU A 93 8.91 -20.63 14.45
N ALA A 94 7.92 -20.04 15.14
CA ALA A 94 7.39 -18.71 14.81
C ALA A 94 8.45 -17.61 14.94
N ARG A 95 9.27 -17.63 16.00
CA ARG A 95 10.37 -16.67 16.19
C ARG A 95 11.43 -16.81 15.09
N ALA A 96 11.79 -18.05 14.72
CA ALA A 96 12.74 -18.30 13.64
C ALA A 96 12.19 -17.83 12.27
N THR A 97 10.90 -17.99 12.03
CA THR A 97 10.23 -17.48 10.83
C THR A 97 10.30 -15.95 10.77
N TRP A 98 9.99 -15.27 11.88
CA TRP A 98 10.12 -13.80 11.97
C TRP A 98 11.56 -13.32 11.83
N GLU A 99 12.53 -14.01 12.42
CA GLU A 99 13.96 -13.69 12.23
C GLU A 99 14.37 -13.83 10.77
N GLY A 100 13.90 -14.87 10.07
CA GLY A 100 14.11 -15.06 8.64
C GLY A 100 13.55 -13.90 7.82
N GLU A 101 12.33 -13.47 8.13
CA GLU A 101 11.62 -12.36 7.46
C GLU A 101 12.31 -11.01 7.71
N LEU A 102 12.57 -10.65 8.97
CA LEU A 102 13.18 -9.37 9.35
C LEU A 102 14.65 -9.27 8.92
N SER A 103 15.38 -10.40 8.87
CA SER A 103 16.78 -10.42 8.40
C SER A 103 16.94 -10.23 6.89
N LYS A 104 15.85 -10.07 6.12
CA LYS A 104 15.92 -9.68 4.71
C LYS A 104 16.57 -8.31 4.52
N ILE A 105 16.44 -7.44 5.52
CA ILE A 105 17.16 -6.17 5.61
C ILE A 105 17.85 -6.09 6.96
N GLN A 106 19.17 -6.10 6.96
CA GLN A 106 19.98 -5.90 8.17
C GLN A 106 20.50 -4.47 8.19
N ALA A 107 20.15 -3.70 9.22
CA ALA A 107 20.51 -2.29 9.28
C ALA A 107 21.07 -1.87 10.65
N THR A 108 21.87 -0.81 10.64
CA THR A 108 22.31 -0.07 11.83
C THR A 108 21.96 1.39 11.65
N PHE A 109 21.61 2.07 12.75
CA PHE A 109 20.98 3.39 12.69
C PHE A 109 21.79 4.47 13.40
N ILE A 110 21.46 5.73 13.13
CA ILE A 110 22.06 6.89 13.81
C ILE A 110 21.67 6.98 15.29
N GLN A 111 20.54 6.40 15.69
CA GLN A 111 20.06 6.35 17.08
C GLN A 111 19.45 4.99 17.43
N PRO A 112 19.58 4.49 18.68
CA PRO A 112 19.05 3.18 19.08
C PRO A 112 17.53 3.03 18.91
N ALA A 113 16.73 4.07 19.16
CA ALA A 113 15.28 3.99 19.02
C ALA A 113 14.82 3.71 17.57
N MET A 114 15.60 4.12 16.58
CA MET A 114 15.28 3.90 15.16
C MET A 114 15.36 2.42 14.77
N ASP A 115 16.15 1.63 15.48
CA ASP A 115 16.21 0.18 15.29
C ASP A 115 14.85 -0.47 15.60
N THR A 116 14.28 -0.14 16.76
CA THR A 116 12.95 -0.62 17.15
C THR A 116 11.86 -0.15 16.20
N ILE A 117 11.88 1.12 15.78
CA ILE A 117 10.89 1.65 14.83
C ILE A 117 11.02 0.94 13.48
N PHE A 118 12.24 0.81 12.95
CA PHE A 118 12.47 0.20 11.64
C PHE A 118 12.04 -1.27 11.58
N TYR A 119 12.43 -2.09 12.56
CA TYR A 119 12.04 -3.51 12.54
C TYR A 119 10.57 -3.72 12.90
N SER A 120 9.94 -2.81 13.68
CA SER A 120 8.48 -2.84 13.87
C SER A 120 7.76 -2.48 12.56
N ALA A 121 8.25 -1.47 11.83
CA ALA A 121 7.72 -1.13 10.52
C ALA A 121 7.90 -2.29 9.52
N LEU A 122 9.08 -2.90 9.45
CA LEU A 122 9.31 -4.06 8.58
C LEU A 122 8.40 -5.24 8.95
N TYR A 123 8.16 -5.47 10.24
CA TYR A 123 7.17 -6.45 10.73
C TYR A 123 5.76 -6.13 10.22
N HIS A 124 5.28 -4.90 10.35
CA HIS A 124 3.94 -4.51 9.88
C HIS A 124 3.77 -4.73 8.37
N THR A 125 4.82 -4.46 7.57
CA THR A 125 4.76 -4.69 6.12
C THR A 125 4.58 -6.16 5.72
N ALA A 126 4.83 -7.10 6.64
CA ALA A 126 4.76 -8.54 6.41
C ALA A 126 3.51 -9.20 7.02
N LEU A 127 2.56 -8.41 7.53
CA LEU A 127 1.28 -8.90 8.04
C LEU A 127 0.25 -9.12 6.92
N GLU A 128 0.20 -8.20 5.96
CA GLU A 128 -0.66 -8.26 4.78
C GLU A 128 0.18 -8.20 3.48
N PRO A 129 -0.33 -8.74 2.34
CA PRO A 129 -1.56 -9.52 2.17
C PRO A 129 -1.57 -10.84 2.95
N ALA A 130 -2.75 -11.27 3.40
CA ALA A 130 -2.91 -12.45 4.26
C ALA A 130 -3.23 -13.72 3.44
N LEU A 131 -2.58 -14.84 3.79
CA LEU A 131 -2.86 -16.15 3.20
C LEU A 131 -4.32 -16.54 3.46
N TYR A 132 -5.01 -16.99 2.42
CA TYR A 132 -6.47 -17.16 2.42
C TYR A 132 -6.94 -18.54 1.92
N SER A 133 -6.12 -19.24 1.11
CA SER A 133 -6.32 -20.66 0.83
C SER A 133 -5.89 -21.52 2.01
N ASP A 134 -6.60 -22.62 2.23
CA ASP A 134 -6.15 -23.67 3.14
C ASP A 134 -5.03 -24.53 2.53
N VAL A 135 -4.49 -25.48 3.30
CA VAL A 135 -3.39 -26.37 2.87
C VAL A 135 -3.73 -27.25 1.66
N GLN A 136 -5.02 -27.37 1.31
CA GLN A 136 -5.49 -28.07 0.11
C GLN A 136 -5.68 -27.11 -1.09
N GLY A 137 -5.34 -25.83 -0.91
CA GLY A 137 -5.52 -24.76 -1.89
C GLY A 137 -6.96 -24.25 -1.98
N GLN A 138 -7.90 -24.72 -1.15
CA GLN A 138 -9.30 -24.31 -1.26
C GLN A 138 -9.55 -22.94 -0.63
N TYR A 139 -10.39 -22.14 -1.27
CA TYR A 139 -10.78 -20.83 -0.76
C TYR A 139 -12.17 -20.42 -1.27
N LYS A 140 -12.83 -19.50 -0.56
CA LYS A 140 -14.07 -18.89 -1.03
C LYS A 140 -13.77 -17.72 -1.98
N GLY A 141 -14.16 -17.83 -3.24
CA GLY A 141 -14.03 -16.76 -4.23
C GLY A 141 -15.03 -15.62 -4.01
N VAL A 142 -14.79 -14.51 -4.73
CA VAL A 142 -15.67 -13.32 -4.71
C VAL A 142 -17.05 -13.57 -5.34
N ASP A 143 -17.15 -14.56 -6.21
CA ASP A 143 -18.41 -15.12 -6.73
C ASP A 143 -19.18 -15.99 -5.71
N SER A 144 -18.67 -16.09 -4.48
CA SER A 144 -19.20 -16.92 -3.38
C SER A 144 -19.10 -18.44 -3.59
N MET A 145 -18.38 -18.89 -4.61
CA MET A 145 -18.07 -20.30 -4.85
C MET A 145 -16.78 -20.70 -4.12
N VAL A 146 -16.59 -22.00 -3.90
CA VAL A 146 -15.30 -22.53 -3.44
C VAL A 146 -14.46 -22.85 -4.66
N HIS A 147 -13.27 -22.26 -4.73
CA HIS A 147 -12.27 -22.46 -5.77
C HIS A 147 -11.05 -23.19 -5.20
N THR A 148 -10.12 -23.58 -6.07
CA THR A 148 -8.87 -24.23 -5.67
C THR A 148 -7.69 -23.55 -6.36
N ALA A 149 -6.84 -22.90 -5.58
CA ALA A 149 -5.61 -22.28 -6.06
C ALA A 149 -4.64 -23.39 -6.50
N SER A 150 -4.27 -23.37 -7.79
CA SER A 150 -3.43 -24.41 -8.40
C SER A 150 -2.12 -23.79 -8.89
N GLY A 151 -1.00 -24.15 -8.25
CA GLY A 151 0.32 -23.61 -8.60
C GLY A 151 0.60 -22.19 -8.05
N TYR A 152 -0.17 -21.78 -7.04
CA TYR A 152 0.02 -20.57 -6.24
C TYR A 152 -0.77 -20.69 -4.94
N GLU A 153 -0.41 -19.89 -3.94
CA GLU A 153 -1.21 -19.66 -2.74
C GLU A 153 -2.15 -18.46 -2.92
N ARG A 154 -3.41 -18.59 -2.46
CA ARG A 154 -4.39 -17.50 -2.55
C ARG A 154 -4.18 -16.53 -1.39
N TYR A 155 -4.06 -15.25 -1.70
CA TYR A 155 -4.02 -14.15 -0.72
C TYR A 155 -5.24 -13.23 -0.81
N THR A 156 -5.53 -12.50 0.26
CA THR A 156 -6.59 -11.49 0.38
C THR A 156 -6.10 -10.28 1.21
N VAL A 157 -6.95 -9.27 1.42
CA VAL A 157 -6.60 -8.01 2.11
C VAL A 157 -5.69 -7.18 1.21
N PHE A 158 -6.23 -6.81 0.05
CA PHE A 158 -5.56 -5.95 -0.91
C PHE A 158 -6.06 -4.52 -0.72
N SER A 159 -5.44 -3.76 0.19
CA SER A 159 -5.73 -2.34 0.43
C SER A 159 -5.05 -1.47 -0.63
N LEU A 160 -5.53 -1.57 -1.87
CA LEU A 160 -4.74 -1.14 -3.04
C LEU A 160 -4.68 0.37 -3.24
N TRP A 161 -5.55 1.16 -2.61
CA TRP A 161 -5.43 2.62 -2.63
C TRP A 161 -4.22 3.12 -1.85
N ASP A 162 -3.80 2.36 -0.83
CA ASP A 162 -2.66 2.67 0.01
C ASP A 162 -1.42 1.96 -0.51
N THR A 163 -1.51 0.64 -0.56
CA THR A 163 -0.35 -0.25 -0.68
C THR A 163 0.31 -0.21 -2.06
N PHE A 164 -0.31 0.33 -3.11
CA PHE A 164 0.36 0.50 -4.39
C PHE A 164 1.53 1.50 -4.31
N ARG A 165 1.50 2.42 -3.33
CA ARG A 165 2.40 3.57 -3.23
C ARG A 165 3.79 3.16 -2.75
N ALA A 166 3.88 2.35 -1.70
CA ALA A 166 5.15 1.91 -1.13
C ALA A 166 5.17 0.43 -0.78
N ALA A 167 4.11 -0.14 -0.23
CA ALA A 167 4.12 -1.54 0.22
C ALA A 167 4.37 -2.53 -0.94
N HIS A 168 3.63 -2.45 -2.04
CA HIS A 168 3.85 -3.29 -3.22
C HIS A 168 5.23 -3.06 -3.87
N PRO A 169 5.72 -1.83 -4.06
CA PRO A 169 7.11 -1.59 -4.44
C PRO A 169 8.12 -2.25 -3.51
N LEU A 170 7.89 -2.25 -2.18
CA LEU A 170 8.75 -2.92 -1.22
C LEU A 170 8.70 -4.44 -1.39
N TYR A 171 7.52 -5.02 -1.64
CA TYR A 171 7.34 -6.45 -1.90
C TYR A 171 8.12 -6.94 -3.11
N THR A 172 8.37 -6.08 -4.12
CA THR A 172 9.26 -6.42 -5.24
C THR A 172 10.71 -6.67 -4.84
N ILE A 173 11.11 -6.21 -3.65
CA ILE A 173 12.44 -6.37 -3.07
C ILE A 173 12.43 -7.43 -1.96
N THR A 174 11.49 -7.35 -1.02
CA THR A 174 11.48 -8.16 0.21
C THR A 174 10.61 -9.41 0.13
N GLN A 175 9.63 -9.47 -0.78
CA GLN A 175 8.72 -10.62 -0.92
C GLN A 175 8.79 -11.29 -2.30
N PRO A 176 9.98 -11.50 -2.91
CA PRO A 176 10.06 -12.04 -4.27
C PRO A 176 9.47 -13.45 -4.41
N GLU A 177 9.37 -14.20 -3.31
CA GLU A 177 8.80 -15.55 -3.24
C GLU A 177 7.27 -15.54 -3.20
N ARG A 178 6.65 -14.52 -2.56
CA ARG A 178 5.19 -14.40 -2.41
C ARG A 178 4.56 -13.49 -3.47
N LEU A 179 5.36 -12.61 -4.08
CA LEU A 179 4.88 -11.62 -5.03
C LEU A 179 4.10 -12.25 -6.19
N ASP A 180 4.60 -13.34 -6.77
CA ASP A 180 3.90 -14.01 -7.87
C ASP A 180 2.52 -14.53 -7.43
N ASP A 181 2.38 -14.96 -6.18
CA ASP A 181 1.13 -15.46 -5.61
C ASP A 181 0.17 -14.34 -5.24
N PHE A 182 0.66 -13.18 -4.80
CA PHE A 182 -0.13 -11.95 -4.66
C PHE A 182 -0.73 -11.53 -6.01
N LEU A 183 0.11 -11.49 -7.06
CA LEU A 183 -0.31 -11.07 -8.39
C LEU A 183 -1.28 -12.06 -9.03
N LYS A 184 -1.03 -13.37 -8.91
CA LYS A 184 -1.98 -14.40 -9.34
C LYS A 184 -3.27 -14.35 -8.54
N SER A 185 -3.24 -13.95 -7.27
CA SER A 185 -4.44 -13.72 -6.49
C SER A 185 -5.25 -12.52 -7.03
N ILE A 186 -4.60 -11.41 -7.39
CA ILE A 186 -5.29 -10.30 -8.06
C ILE A 186 -5.94 -10.77 -9.38
N MET A 187 -5.25 -11.60 -10.18
CA MET A 187 -5.79 -12.12 -11.43
C MET A 187 -6.92 -13.14 -11.25
N ALA A 188 -6.81 -14.08 -10.30
CA ALA A 188 -7.89 -15.00 -9.99
C ALA A 188 -9.13 -14.25 -9.45
N PHE A 189 -8.93 -13.14 -8.71
CA PHE A 189 -10.05 -12.27 -8.33
C PHE A 189 -10.71 -11.64 -9.56
N PHE A 190 -9.93 -11.21 -10.56
CA PHE A 190 -10.48 -10.72 -11.82
C PHE A 190 -11.26 -11.80 -12.59
N ASP A 191 -10.77 -13.04 -12.62
CA ASP A 191 -11.48 -14.14 -13.29
C ASP A 191 -12.83 -14.45 -12.62
N GLU A 192 -12.86 -14.38 -11.29
CA GLU A 192 -14.07 -14.61 -10.46
C GLU A 192 -15.04 -13.41 -10.52
N HIS A 193 -14.55 -12.18 -10.49
CA HIS A 193 -15.37 -10.96 -10.36
C HIS A 193 -15.74 -10.33 -11.71
N GLY A 194 -14.84 -10.46 -12.69
CA GLY A 194 -14.89 -9.80 -13.98
C GLY A 194 -14.22 -8.42 -14.02
N LEU A 195 -13.77 -7.87 -12.89
CA LEU A 195 -13.01 -6.63 -12.74
C LEU A 195 -11.86 -6.84 -11.75
N LEU A 196 -10.76 -6.10 -11.92
CA LEU A 196 -9.67 -6.11 -10.96
C LEU A 196 -10.15 -5.55 -9.61
N PRO A 197 -9.60 -6.04 -8.48
CA PRO A 197 -10.02 -5.57 -7.17
C PRO A 197 -9.67 -4.09 -6.97
N VAL A 198 -10.54 -3.38 -6.26
CA VAL A 198 -10.23 -2.05 -5.70
C VAL A 198 -9.77 -2.22 -4.27
N TRP A 199 -10.57 -2.94 -3.47
CA TRP A 199 -10.17 -3.37 -2.12
C TRP A 199 -10.85 -4.69 -1.81
N ALA A 200 -10.05 -5.75 -1.92
CA ALA A 200 -10.51 -7.12 -1.74
C ALA A 200 -10.37 -7.56 -0.28
N LEU A 201 -11.51 -7.81 0.37
CA LEU A 201 -11.61 -8.25 1.75
C LEU A 201 -12.26 -9.63 1.87
N MET A 202 -11.50 -10.65 2.25
CA MET A 202 -12.01 -11.97 2.59
C MET A 202 -12.95 -12.57 1.53
N GLY A 203 -12.54 -12.52 0.25
CA GLY A 203 -13.37 -12.99 -0.87
C GLY A 203 -14.58 -12.10 -1.16
N TYR A 204 -14.43 -10.78 -1.02
CA TYR A 204 -15.46 -9.79 -1.33
C TYR A 204 -14.84 -8.48 -1.84
N GLU A 205 -15.46 -7.82 -2.83
CA GLU A 205 -15.07 -6.48 -3.29
C GLU A 205 -15.79 -5.40 -2.48
N THR A 206 -15.06 -4.58 -1.74
CA THR A 206 -15.65 -3.53 -0.92
C THR A 206 -15.88 -2.22 -1.68
N ASN A 207 -15.19 -2.02 -2.81
CA ASN A 207 -15.12 -0.79 -3.61
C ASN A 207 -14.58 0.44 -2.85
N THR A 208 -13.89 0.20 -1.75
CA THR A 208 -13.09 1.18 -1.03
C THR A 208 -11.73 1.25 -1.73
N MET A 209 -11.00 2.34 -1.91
CA MET A 209 -11.43 3.73 -2.02
C MET A 209 -11.73 4.05 -3.51
N THR A 210 -10.93 4.90 -4.14
CA THR A 210 -11.01 5.30 -5.55
C THR A 210 -9.99 4.55 -6.42
N GLY A 211 -9.77 4.99 -7.66
CA GLY A 211 -8.82 4.34 -8.55
C GLY A 211 -9.29 2.99 -9.11
N TYR A 212 -8.37 2.36 -9.82
CA TYR A 212 -8.35 0.93 -10.13
C TYR A 212 -6.91 0.41 -9.90
N HIS A 213 -6.42 0.66 -8.68
CA HIS A 213 -5.00 0.57 -8.31
C HIS A 213 -4.39 -0.84 -8.28
N ALA A 214 -5.15 -1.90 -8.60
CA ALA A 214 -4.55 -3.16 -9.03
C ALA A 214 -3.68 -2.99 -10.29
N VAL A 215 -4.03 -2.01 -11.15
CA VAL A 215 -3.30 -1.68 -12.39
C VAL A 215 -1.84 -1.29 -12.14
N PRO A 216 -1.49 -0.27 -11.32
CA PRO A 216 -0.10 0.06 -11.03
C PRO A 216 0.67 -1.09 -10.39
N VAL A 217 0.05 -1.88 -9.51
CA VAL A 217 0.70 -3.07 -8.91
C VAL A 217 1.09 -4.10 -9.98
N LEU A 218 0.16 -4.44 -10.88
CA LEU A 218 0.42 -5.38 -11.97
C LEU A 218 1.39 -4.81 -13.01
N ALA A 219 1.30 -3.50 -13.30
CA ALA A 219 2.19 -2.82 -14.24
C ALA A 219 3.62 -2.80 -13.72
N ASP A 220 3.84 -2.43 -12.46
CA ASP A 220 5.15 -2.44 -11.82
C ASP A 220 5.81 -3.82 -11.92
N ALA A 221 5.06 -4.87 -11.55
CA ALA A 221 5.53 -6.25 -11.65
C ALA A 221 5.92 -6.64 -13.08
N LEU A 222 5.06 -6.38 -14.07
CA LEU A 222 5.32 -6.69 -15.48
C LEU A 222 6.53 -5.92 -16.04
N LEU A 223 6.65 -4.64 -15.70
CA LEU A 223 7.75 -3.79 -16.15
C LEU A 223 9.08 -4.28 -15.57
N LYS A 224 9.08 -4.75 -14.32
CA LYS A 224 10.21 -5.43 -13.65
C LYS A 224 10.42 -6.90 -14.09
N GLY A 225 9.63 -7.39 -15.04
CA GLY A 225 9.83 -8.71 -15.66
C GLY A 225 9.17 -9.89 -14.94
N ARG A 226 8.31 -9.64 -13.94
CA ARG A 226 7.50 -10.67 -13.29
C ARG A 226 6.29 -11.02 -14.15
N LEU A 227 5.79 -12.24 -14.02
CA LEU A 227 4.63 -12.77 -14.76
C LEU A 227 4.65 -12.51 -16.28
N ALA A 228 5.83 -12.48 -16.92
CA ALA A 228 5.94 -12.17 -18.35
C ALA A 228 5.13 -13.12 -19.25
N GLY A 229 4.91 -14.38 -18.81
CA GLY A 229 4.07 -15.36 -19.53
C GLY A 229 2.56 -15.06 -19.51
N GLN A 230 2.09 -14.20 -18.60
CA GLN A 230 0.68 -13.79 -18.45
C GLN A 230 0.45 -12.33 -18.87
N ALA A 231 1.43 -11.70 -19.53
CA ALA A 231 1.40 -10.26 -19.78
C ALA A 231 0.20 -9.80 -20.62
N GLU A 232 -0.22 -10.60 -21.61
CA GLU A 232 -1.41 -10.29 -22.40
C GLU A 232 -2.70 -10.41 -21.58
N GLU A 233 -2.83 -11.43 -20.74
CA GLU A 233 -4.01 -11.66 -19.87
C GLU A 233 -4.16 -10.53 -18.84
N ILE A 234 -3.05 -10.18 -18.18
CA ILE A 234 -2.98 -9.04 -17.26
C ILE A 234 -3.36 -7.74 -17.97
N TYR A 235 -2.83 -7.52 -19.17
CA TYR A 235 -3.15 -6.33 -19.95
C TYR A 235 -4.65 -6.25 -20.30
N GLN A 236 -5.28 -7.37 -20.69
CA GLN A 236 -6.73 -7.39 -20.93
C GLN A 236 -7.53 -7.09 -19.65
N ALA A 237 -7.09 -7.58 -18.49
CA ALA A 237 -7.72 -7.25 -17.21
C ALA A 237 -7.63 -5.76 -16.86
N MET A 238 -6.48 -5.14 -17.13
CA MET A 238 -6.28 -3.68 -16.99
C MET A 238 -7.24 -2.91 -17.90
N LEU A 239 -7.31 -3.27 -19.19
CA LEU A 239 -8.20 -2.61 -20.15
C LEU A 239 -9.67 -2.71 -19.75
N LYS A 240 -10.12 -3.90 -19.32
CA LYS A 240 -11.51 -4.13 -18.88
C LYS A 240 -11.84 -3.30 -17.65
N SER A 241 -10.93 -3.23 -16.69
CA SER A 241 -11.12 -2.45 -15.45
C SER A 241 -11.15 -0.94 -15.75
N ALA A 242 -10.28 -0.44 -16.62
CA ALA A 242 -10.30 0.97 -17.06
C ALA A 242 -11.51 1.34 -17.94
N ALA A 243 -12.24 0.35 -18.47
CA ALA A 243 -13.42 0.52 -19.30
C ALA A 243 -14.75 0.38 -18.54
N GLN A 244 -14.72 0.17 -17.22
CA GLN A 244 -15.93 0.06 -16.38
C GLN A 244 -16.80 1.35 -16.43
N ASP A 245 -18.07 1.25 -16.02
CA ASP A 245 -19.01 2.39 -15.94
C ASP A 245 -19.45 2.66 -14.49
N ILE A 246 -18.50 2.54 -13.57
CA ILE A 246 -18.70 2.75 -12.13
C ILE A 246 -17.66 3.74 -11.60
N ARG A 247 -17.95 4.38 -10.46
CA ARG A 247 -17.07 5.37 -9.81
C ARG A 247 -16.66 6.54 -10.74
N GLY A 248 -17.53 6.96 -11.65
CA GLY A 248 -17.30 8.11 -12.53
C GLY A 248 -16.36 7.88 -13.72
N THR A 249 -15.90 6.64 -13.95
CA THR A 249 -15.02 6.28 -15.08
C THR A 249 -15.65 6.53 -16.46
N ASN A 250 -16.98 6.43 -16.57
CA ASN A 250 -17.72 6.83 -17.78
C ASN A 250 -17.58 8.34 -18.05
N PHE A 251 -17.73 9.19 -17.04
CA PHE A 251 -17.57 10.63 -17.16
C PHE A 251 -16.12 11.01 -17.45
N TYR A 252 -15.17 10.35 -16.80
CA TYR A 252 -13.74 10.53 -17.06
C TYR A 252 -13.39 10.29 -18.54
N ARG A 253 -13.91 9.21 -19.15
CA ARG A 253 -13.69 8.92 -20.58
C ARG A 253 -14.41 9.88 -21.52
N GLU A 254 -15.57 10.41 -21.12
CA GLU A 254 -16.36 11.35 -21.92
C GLU A 254 -15.77 12.76 -21.93
N TYR A 255 -15.37 13.28 -20.75
CA TYR A 255 -14.96 14.68 -20.57
C TYR A 255 -13.44 14.87 -20.50
N GLY A 256 -12.67 13.79 -20.34
CA GLY A 256 -11.23 13.83 -20.08
C GLY A 256 -10.87 14.21 -18.63
N TYR A 257 -11.86 14.37 -17.76
CA TYR A 257 -11.79 14.52 -16.31
C TYR A 257 -13.16 14.13 -15.73
N ILE A 258 -13.27 13.97 -14.42
CA ILE A 258 -14.58 13.78 -13.78
C ILE A 258 -15.16 15.16 -13.42
N PRO A 259 -16.33 15.53 -13.97
CA PRO A 259 -16.96 16.77 -13.58
C PRO A 259 -17.50 16.72 -12.15
N ALA A 260 -17.26 17.76 -11.37
CA ALA A 260 -17.66 17.85 -9.96
C ALA A 260 -19.19 17.87 -9.76
N ASP A 261 -19.95 18.30 -10.78
CA ASP A 261 -21.41 18.29 -10.80
C ASP A 261 -22.01 16.93 -11.26
N LYS A 262 -21.16 15.93 -11.52
CA LYS A 262 -21.58 14.59 -12.00
C LYS A 262 -21.24 13.46 -11.04
N ASP A 263 -20.13 13.54 -10.34
CA ASP A 263 -19.67 12.49 -9.43
C ASP A 263 -18.78 13.07 -8.32
N SER A 264 -18.83 12.46 -7.13
CA SER A 264 -18.05 12.91 -5.97
C SER A 264 -16.56 12.62 -6.12
N TYR A 265 -15.73 13.26 -5.31
CA TYR A 265 -14.27 13.11 -5.24
C TYR A 265 -13.59 13.32 -6.61
N SER A 266 -14.14 14.26 -7.38
CA SER A 266 -13.89 14.38 -8.81
C SER A 266 -12.43 14.70 -9.14
N VAL A 267 -11.75 15.51 -8.30
CA VAL A 267 -10.34 15.84 -8.50
C VAL A 267 -9.47 14.64 -8.19
N THR A 268 -9.61 14.03 -7.00
CA THR A 268 -8.85 12.84 -6.61
C THR A 268 -8.97 11.75 -7.67
N LYS A 269 -10.19 11.36 -8.04
CA LYS A 269 -10.42 10.30 -9.02
C LYS A 269 -9.79 10.63 -10.38
N THR A 270 -9.86 11.87 -10.84
CA THR A 270 -9.24 12.26 -12.13
C THR A 270 -7.71 12.12 -12.07
N LEU A 271 -7.09 12.56 -10.98
CA LEU A 271 -5.63 12.47 -10.81
C LEU A 271 -5.17 11.01 -10.73
N GLU A 272 -5.89 10.19 -9.96
CA GLU A 272 -5.61 8.76 -9.81
C GLU A 272 -5.85 7.96 -11.10
N TYR A 273 -6.95 8.22 -11.82
CA TYR A 273 -7.19 7.57 -13.11
C TYR A 273 -6.15 7.97 -14.16
N ALA A 274 -5.69 9.22 -14.14
CA ALA A 274 -4.59 9.65 -15.01
C ALA A 274 -3.29 8.88 -14.72
N TYR A 275 -3.00 8.60 -13.44
CA TYR A 275 -1.85 7.77 -13.06
C TYR A 275 -2.03 6.30 -13.44
N ASP A 276 -3.19 5.70 -13.14
CA ASP A 276 -3.48 4.32 -13.50
C ASP A 276 -3.43 4.12 -15.03
N ASP A 277 -3.92 5.08 -15.80
CA ASP A 277 -3.86 5.06 -17.26
C ASP A 277 -2.43 5.19 -17.80
N TRP A 278 -1.56 5.98 -17.14
CA TRP A 278 -0.14 5.97 -17.47
C TRP A 278 0.45 4.56 -17.32
N CYS A 279 0.11 3.85 -16.24
CA CYS A 279 0.58 2.48 -16.02
C CYS A 279 0.13 1.53 -17.15
N ILE A 280 -1.11 1.66 -17.62
CA ILE A 280 -1.62 0.90 -18.79
C ILE A 280 -0.83 1.25 -20.05
N ALA A 281 -0.54 2.53 -20.27
CA ALA A 281 0.26 2.96 -21.41
C ALA A 281 1.64 2.31 -21.40
N GLN A 282 2.32 2.27 -20.25
CA GLN A 282 3.65 1.66 -20.15
C GLN A 282 3.63 0.15 -20.43
N VAL A 283 2.59 -0.57 -19.98
CA VAL A 283 2.40 -1.98 -20.33
C VAL A 283 2.11 -2.14 -21.83
N ALA A 284 1.24 -1.30 -22.40
CA ALA A 284 0.96 -1.29 -23.84
C ALA A 284 2.24 -1.09 -24.67
N LYS A 285 3.11 -0.15 -24.25
CA LYS A 285 4.42 0.07 -24.86
C LYS A 285 5.32 -1.16 -24.77
N LYS A 286 5.40 -1.82 -23.60
CA LYS A 286 6.17 -3.06 -23.42
C LYS A 286 5.68 -4.18 -24.35
N LEU A 287 4.37 -4.25 -24.60
CA LEU A 287 3.74 -5.25 -25.46
C LEU A 287 3.69 -4.85 -26.95
N GLY A 288 4.22 -3.68 -27.33
CA GLY A 288 4.19 -3.21 -28.72
C GLY A 288 2.82 -2.76 -29.23
N LYS A 289 1.88 -2.42 -28.33
CA LYS A 289 0.52 -1.96 -28.66
C LYS A 289 0.50 -0.43 -28.79
N GLN A 290 1.04 0.06 -29.90
CA GLN A 290 1.30 1.49 -30.10
C GLN A 290 0.04 2.38 -30.03
N GLU A 291 -1.08 1.96 -30.64
CA GLU A 291 -2.33 2.73 -30.61
C GLU A 291 -2.87 2.89 -29.18
N ASP A 292 -2.85 1.82 -28.39
CA ASP A 292 -3.26 1.88 -26.99
C ASP A 292 -2.27 2.69 -26.14
N TYR A 293 -0.96 2.58 -26.40
CA TYR A 293 0.04 3.43 -25.74
C TYR A 293 -0.28 4.91 -25.95
N GLU A 294 -0.53 5.34 -27.18
CA GLU A 294 -0.86 6.73 -27.49
C GLU A 294 -2.18 7.16 -26.83
N ARG A 295 -3.21 6.30 -26.88
CA ARG A 295 -4.51 6.55 -26.26
C ARG A 295 -4.42 6.76 -24.75
N PHE A 296 -3.71 5.86 -24.06
CA PHE A 296 -3.60 5.92 -22.60
C PHE A 296 -2.59 6.97 -22.13
N MET A 297 -1.55 7.29 -22.91
CA MET A 297 -0.71 8.47 -22.66
C MET A 297 -1.48 9.79 -22.80
N ASP A 298 -2.51 9.84 -23.66
CA ASP A 298 -3.38 11.01 -23.74
C ASP A 298 -4.27 11.16 -22.51
N ARG A 299 -4.92 10.07 -22.10
CA ARG A 299 -5.69 10.00 -20.86
C ARG A 299 -4.82 10.28 -19.63
N SER A 300 -3.57 9.86 -19.60
CA SER A 300 -2.67 10.14 -18.47
C SER A 300 -2.34 11.62 -18.28
N ARG A 301 -2.66 12.48 -19.26
CA ARG A 301 -2.53 13.94 -19.19
C ARG A 301 -3.80 14.65 -18.71
N SER A 302 -4.85 13.91 -18.36
CA SER A 302 -6.12 14.44 -17.86
C SER A 302 -5.98 15.37 -16.65
N TYR A 303 -4.93 15.21 -15.83
CA TYR A 303 -4.63 16.09 -14.70
C TYR A 303 -4.56 17.58 -15.12
N LYS A 304 -4.11 17.86 -16.35
CA LYS A 304 -4.00 19.23 -16.89
C LYS A 304 -5.35 19.94 -16.99
N ALA A 305 -6.45 19.20 -17.10
CA ALA A 305 -7.79 19.78 -17.20
C ALA A 305 -8.27 20.41 -15.88
N LEU A 306 -7.65 20.03 -14.75
CA LEU A 306 -8.01 20.47 -13.41
C LEU A 306 -7.07 21.54 -12.84
N PHE A 307 -5.92 21.77 -13.45
CA PHE A 307 -4.99 22.79 -12.97
C PHE A 307 -5.53 24.19 -13.27
N ASP A 308 -5.86 24.93 -12.22
CA ASP A 308 -6.25 26.33 -12.32
C ASP A 308 -5.02 27.24 -12.23
N PRO A 309 -4.63 27.95 -13.31
CA PRO A 309 -3.45 28.79 -13.31
C PRO A 309 -3.56 30.03 -12.42
N GLU A 310 -4.76 30.42 -11.98
CA GLU A 310 -4.96 31.56 -11.06
C GLU A 310 -4.63 31.16 -9.61
N THR A 311 -5.21 30.06 -9.13
CA THR A 311 -5.02 29.58 -7.75
C THR A 311 -3.82 28.64 -7.57
N LYS A 312 -3.31 28.08 -8.68
CA LYS A 312 -2.23 27.07 -8.73
C LYS A 312 -2.56 25.72 -8.08
N PHE A 313 -3.85 25.42 -7.91
CA PHE A 313 -4.32 24.12 -7.42
C PHE A 313 -4.99 23.29 -8.52
N MET A 314 -5.07 21.98 -8.30
CA MET A 314 -6.01 21.12 -9.01
C MET A 314 -7.40 21.36 -8.44
N ARG A 315 -8.29 22.02 -9.19
CA ARG A 315 -9.63 22.42 -8.75
C ARG A 315 -10.71 21.57 -9.39
N GLY A 316 -11.81 21.39 -8.65
CA GLY A 316 -13.03 20.81 -9.19
C GLY A 316 -13.55 21.63 -10.37
N ARG A 317 -13.93 20.96 -11.45
CA ARG A 317 -14.43 21.55 -12.68
C ARG A 317 -15.76 20.91 -13.06
N ASN A 318 -16.74 21.70 -13.46
CA ASN A 318 -18.08 21.23 -13.84
C ASN A 318 -18.12 20.82 -15.31
N ALA A 319 -19.17 20.11 -15.72
CA ALA A 319 -19.30 19.56 -17.07
C ALA A 319 -19.37 20.64 -18.17
N ASP A 320 -19.79 21.85 -17.82
CA ASP A 320 -19.79 23.02 -18.72
C ASP A 320 -18.41 23.72 -18.82
N GLY A 321 -17.42 23.23 -18.06
CA GLY A 321 -16.06 23.72 -18.02
C GLY A 321 -15.80 24.81 -16.97
N SER A 322 -16.80 25.24 -16.20
CA SER A 322 -16.62 26.22 -15.11
C SER A 322 -15.89 25.60 -13.92
N TRP A 323 -15.16 26.41 -13.15
CA TRP A 323 -14.63 25.97 -11.86
C TRP A 323 -15.73 25.87 -10.81
N VAL A 324 -15.55 24.99 -9.82
CA VAL A 324 -16.36 24.97 -8.61
C VAL A 324 -16.04 26.21 -7.77
N GLU A 325 -17.10 26.91 -7.34
CA GLU A 325 -17.04 28.12 -6.52
C GLU A 325 -18.07 28.03 -5.37
N PRO A 326 -17.75 28.56 -4.17
CA PRO A 326 -16.48 29.20 -3.81
C PRO A 326 -15.33 28.18 -3.69
N PHE A 327 -14.10 28.62 -3.97
CA PHE A 327 -12.90 27.81 -3.73
C PHE A 327 -12.20 28.17 -2.40
N ASP A 328 -12.05 27.17 -1.54
CA ASP A 328 -11.22 27.24 -0.34
C ASP A 328 -10.23 26.04 -0.35
N PRO A 329 -8.91 26.28 -0.44
CA PRO A 329 -7.93 25.19 -0.49
C PRO A 329 -7.78 24.43 0.83
N PHE A 330 -8.34 24.94 1.94
CA PHE A 330 -8.37 24.27 3.25
C PHE A 330 -9.65 23.45 3.48
N TYR A 331 -10.60 23.49 2.54
CA TYR A 331 -11.87 22.78 2.66
C TYR A 331 -11.70 21.29 2.36
N SER A 332 -12.23 20.47 3.27
CA SER A 332 -12.29 19.02 3.17
C SER A 332 -13.68 18.56 3.60
N GLU A 333 -14.29 17.69 2.81
CA GLU A 333 -15.61 17.14 3.09
C GLU A 333 -15.60 15.65 2.75
N HIS A 334 -15.69 14.81 3.77
CA HIS A 334 -15.76 13.37 3.66
C HIS A 334 -17.20 12.96 3.36
N GLY A 335 -17.62 13.09 2.10
CA GLY A 335 -18.98 12.74 1.70
C GLY A 335 -19.24 12.91 0.21
N ALA A 336 -20.49 12.72 -0.21
CA ALA A 336 -20.90 12.80 -1.61
C ALA A 336 -20.66 14.18 -2.25
N GLU A 337 -20.49 15.23 -1.44
CA GLU A 337 -20.19 16.60 -1.90
C GLU A 337 -18.67 16.90 -1.95
N GLY A 338 -17.83 16.00 -1.42
CA GLY A 338 -16.38 16.17 -1.40
C GLY A 338 -15.80 16.20 -2.80
N VAL A 339 -14.90 17.15 -3.09
CA VAL A 339 -14.13 17.22 -4.34
C VAL A 339 -12.83 16.42 -4.23
N TYR A 340 -12.31 16.29 -3.01
CA TYR A 340 -11.10 15.57 -2.65
C TYR A 340 -11.46 14.46 -1.65
N ILE A 341 -10.97 13.24 -1.86
CA ILE A 341 -11.17 12.17 -0.88
C ILE A 341 -10.23 12.40 0.31
N GLU A 342 -10.79 12.39 1.53
CA GLU A 342 -10.04 12.44 2.81
C GLU A 342 -8.86 13.41 2.80
N GLY A 343 -9.06 14.60 2.23
CA GLY A 343 -8.00 15.57 2.06
C GLY A 343 -8.50 16.92 1.56
N THR A 344 -7.55 17.77 1.17
CA THR A 344 -7.78 19.12 0.65
C THR A 344 -7.08 19.33 -0.69
N ALA A 345 -7.28 20.50 -1.29
CA ALA A 345 -6.55 20.91 -2.50
C ALA A 345 -5.03 20.92 -2.28
N TRP A 346 -4.56 21.25 -1.07
CA TRP A 346 -3.14 21.28 -0.72
C TRP A 346 -2.45 19.93 -0.82
N GLN A 347 -3.17 18.83 -0.57
CA GLN A 347 -2.60 17.48 -0.57
C GLN A 347 -2.73 16.87 -1.96
N HIS A 348 -3.93 16.94 -2.55
CA HIS A 348 -4.21 16.25 -3.82
C HIS A 348 -3.57 16.91 -5.04
N SER A 349 -3.29 18.22 -5.02
CA SER A 349 -2.74 18.92 -6.19
C SER A 349 -1.36 18.42 -6.64
N TRP A 350 -0.67 17.68 -5.78
CA TRP A 350 0.64 17.11 -6.05
C TRP A 350 0.61 15.73 -6.70
N PHE A 351 -0.56 15.08 -6.81
CA PHE A 351 -0.66 13.70 -7.29
C PHE A 351 -0.58 13.60 -8.82
N VAL A 352 0.62 13.86 -9.37
CA VAL A 352 0.98 13.65 -10.77
C VAL A 352 2.33 12.91 -10.85
N PRO A 353 2.49 11.74 -10.19
CA PRO A 353 3.78 11.04 -10.12
C PRO A 353 4.27 10.55 -11.49
N GLN A 354 3.37 10.40 -12.47
CA GLN A 354 3.69 9.99 -13.83
C GLN A 354 4.39 11.06 -14.68
N ASP A 355 4.27 12.34 -14.31
CA ASP A 355 4.69 13.49 -15.14
C ASP A 355 4.99 14.71 -14.26
N VAL A 356 5.94 14.59 -13.33
CA VAL A 356 6.29 15.68 -12.39
C VAL A 356 6.87 16.87 -13.15
N GLU A 357 7.64 16.63 -14.22
CA GLU A 357 8.15 17.68 -15.11
C GLU A 357 7.00 18.43 -15.81
N GLY A 358 5.95 17.70 -16.25
CA GLY A 358 4.73 18.31 -16.78
C GLY A 358 3.96 19.11 -15.73
N LEU A 359 3.94 18.67 -14.47
CA LEU A 359 3.38 19.43 -13.36
C LEU A 359 4.18 20.72 -13.11
N ILE A 360 5.51 20.66 -13.05
CA ILE A 360 6.38 21.85 -12.92
C ILE A 360 6.08 22.86 -14.04
N ALA A 361 5.91 22.38 -15.28
CA ALA A 361 5.59 23.24 -16.41
C ALA A 361 4.24 23.98 -16.24
N LEU A 362 3.25 23.40 -15.53
CA LEU A 362 1.98 24.09 -15.24
C LEU A 362 2.15 25.25 -14.26
N PHE A 363 3.10 25.16 -13.32
CA PHE A 363 3.45 26.28 -12.44
C PHE A 363 4.19 27.40 -13.18
N GLY A 364 4.80 27.08 -14.33
CA GLY A 364 5.48 28.01 -15.22
C GLY A 364 6.98 28.15 -14.97
N SER A 365 7.47 27.75 -13.79
CA SER A 365 8.90 27.62 -13.49
C SER A 365 9.14 26.69 -12.29
N GLU A 366 10.37 26.21 -12.14
CA GLU A 366 10.81 25.44 -10.96
C GLU A 366 10.67 26.27 -9.68
N GLU A 367 10.95 27.57 -9.73
CA GLU A 367 10.82 28.46 -8.56
C GLU A 367 9.36 28.59 -8.11
N ALA A 368 8.42 28.77 -9.05
CA ALA A 368 7.00 28.86 -8.72
C ALA A 368 6.45 27.54 -8.15
N PHE A 369 6.91 26.41 -8.70
CA PHE A 369 6.60 25.08 -8.17
C PHE A 369 7.12 24.93 -6.73
N VAL A 370 8.38 25.28 -6.49
CA VAL A 370 9.03 25.21 -5.18
C VAL A 370 8.39 26.15 -4.16
N GLU A 371 7.98 27.35 -4.55
CA GLU A 371 7.27 28.30 -3.68
C GLU A 371 5.93 27.71 -3.22
N HIS A 372 5.17 27.10 -4.11
CA HIS A 372 3.89 26.46 -3.76
C HIS A 372 4.09 25.19 -2.90
N LEU A 373 5.17 24.45 -3.15
CA LEU A 373 5.55 23.30 -2.33
C LEU A 373 6.00 23.74 -0.92
N ASP A 374 6.79 24.81 -0.81
CA ASP A 374 7.13 25.44 0.48
C ASP A 374 5.88 25.92 1.22
N ALA A 375 4.91 26.49 0.49
CA ALA A 375 3.63 26.91 1.04
C ALA A 375 2.84 25.72 1.62
N THR A 376 2.87 24.54 0.98
CA THR A 376 2.23 23.33 1.51
C THR A 376 2.76 22.98 2.91
N PHE A 377 4.08 23.09 3.13
CA PHE A 377 4.69 22.77 4.43
C PHE A 377 4.68 23.92 5.45
N SER A 378 4.20 25.12 5.08
CA SER A 378 4.24 26.32 5.93
C SER A 378 2.88 26.99 6.16
N ALA A 379 1.88 26.66 5.34
CA ALA A 379 0.50 27.08 5.54
C ALA A 379 -0.03 26.62 6.90
N SER A 380 -1.10 27.27 7.38
CA SER A 380 -1.80 26.84 8.60
C SER A 380 -2.22 25.38 8.50
N SER A 381 -2.12 24.61 9.58
CA SER A 381 -2.67 23.24 9.67
C SER A 381 -4.18 23.20 9.90
N GLU A 382 -4.88 24.35 9.77
CA GLU A 382 -6.33 24.41 9.82
C GLU A 382 -6.96 23.55 8.72
N LEU A 383 -8.02 22.82 9.08
CA LEU A 383 -8.90 22.12 8.14
C LEU A 383 -10.31 22.69 8.32
N ARG A 384 -11.00 22.94 7.21
CA ARG A 384 -12.37 23.48 7.20
C ARG A 384 -13.30 22.48 6.56
N GLY A 385 -14.55 22.46 7.00
CA GLY A 385 -15.55 21.50 6.55
C GLY A 385 -16.43 21.05 7.71
N GLU A 386 -17.59 20.48 7.40
CA GLU A 386 -18.49 19.95 8.45
C GLU A 386 -18.16 18.49 8.76
N ASN A 387 -17.69 17.73 7.76
CA ASN A 387 -17.27 16.34 7.92
C ASN A 387 -15.82 16.11 7.47
N VAL A 388 -14.86 16.73 8.15
CA VAL A 388 -13.42 16.52 7.86
C VAL A 388 -12.99 15.12 8.32
N SER A 389 -12.29 14.36 7.47
CA SER A 389 -11.82 13.02 7.86
C SER A 389 -10.79 13.08 8.99
N ALA A 390 -10.90 12.14 9.94
CA ALA A 390 -9.94 12.01 11.03
C ALA A 390 -8.56 11.53 10.55
N ASP A 391 -8.50 10.90 9.37
CA ASP A 391 -7.26 10.40 8.77
C ASP A 391 -6.35 11.53 8.28
N ILE A 392 -6.86 12.77 8.16
CA ILE A 392 -6.04 13.96 7.88
C ILE A 392 -5.28 14.37 9.14
N SER A 393 -4.28 13.59 9.51
CA SER A 393 -3.46 13.75 10.71
C SER A 393 -1.96 13.81 10.39
N GLY A 394 -1.11 13.97 11.40
CA GLY A 394 0.34 14.09 11.18
C GLY A 394 0.74 15.34 10.38
N LEU A 395 0.19 16.50 10.74
CA LEU A 395 0.30 17.72 9.94
C LEU A 395 1.64 18.46 10.13
N ILE A 396 2.27 18.82 9.00
CA ILE A 396 3.35 19.82 8.90
C ILE A 396 2.87 20.88 7.93
N GLY A 397 2.25 21.94 8.46
CA GLY A 397 1.43 22.82 7.64
C GLY A 397 0.24 22.04 7.08
N GLN A 398 0.11 21.97 5.76
CA GLN A 398 -0.92 21.20 5.05
C GLN A 398 -0.46 19.83 4.53
N TYR A 399 0.83 19.51 4.63
CA TYR A 399 1.29 18.13 4.46
C TYR A 399 0.73 17.27 5.59
N ALA A 400 -0.02 16.21 5.28
CA ALA A 400 -0.62 15.30 6.26
C ALA A 400 0.01 13.91 6.13
N HIS A 401 0.87 13.52 7.07
CA HIS A 401 1.52 12.21 6.99
C HIS A 401 0.61 11.05 7.40
N GLY A 402 -0.48 11.31 8.12
CA GLY A 402 -1.43 10.27 8.51
C GLY A 402 -2.28 9.73 7.38
N ASN A 403 -2.17 10.31 6.17
CA ASN A 403 -2.90 9.86 4.98
C ASN A 403 -2.00 9.89 3.73
N GLU A 404 -2.22 8.90 2.88
CA GLU A 404 -1.44 8.49 1.73
C GLU A 404 -1.28 9.50 0.58
N PRO A 405 -2.23 10.42 0.30
CA PRO A 405 -2.07 11.41 -0.76
C PRO A 405 -0.81 12.28 -0.59
N SER A 406 -0.30 12.41 0.63
CA SER A 406 0.88 13.23 0.91
C SER A 406 2.21 12.50 0.75
N HIS A 407 2.23 11.17 0.72
CA HIS A 407 3.44 10.36 0.95
C HIS A 407 4.60 10.62 0.00
N HIS A 408 4.33 11.04 -1.24
CA HIS A 408 5.36 11.35 -2.23
C HIS A 408 5.80 12.82 -2.25
N ILE A 409 5.03 13.74 -1.63
CA ILE A 409 5.17 15.19 -1.78
C ILE A 409 6.57 15.69 -1.40
N ALA A 410 7.13 15.21 -0.28
CA ALA A 410 8.43 15.67 0.19
C ALA A 410 9.57 15.39 -0.81
N TYR A 411 9.43 14.36 -1.64
CA TYR A 411 10.41 13.98 -2.65
C TYR A 411 10.31 14.81 -3.94
N LEU A 412 9.25 15.61 -4.11
CA LEU A 412 9.06 16.43 -5.31
C LEU A 412 10.07 17.58 -5.43
N TYR A 413 10.68 18.02 -4.32
CA TYR A 413 11.76 19.00 -4.38
C TYR A 413 12.97 18.53 -5.20
N ASN A 414 13.23 17.21 -5.28
CA ASN A 414 14.31 16.68 -6.13
C ASN A 414 14.07 16.97 -7.61
N TYR A 415 12.82 16.92 -8.07
CA TYR A 415 12.45 17.16 -9.46
C TYR A 415 12.58 18.63 -9.86
N ALA A 416 12.59 19.54 -8.87
CA ALA A 416 12.78 20.98 -9.07
C ALA A 416 14.18 21.46 -8.62
N GLY A 417 15.17 20.54 -8.58
CA GLY A 417 16.57 20.90 -8.29
C GLY A 417 16.83 21.36 -6.85
N GLN A 418 15.97 21.03 -5.89
CA GLN A 418 16.09 21.43 -4.47
C GLN A 418 16.28 20.24 -3.51
N PRO A 419 17.26 19.34 -3.72
CA PRO A 419 17.39 18.10 -2.94
C PRO A 419 17.58 18.31 -1.43
N ALA A 420 18.22 19.41 -1.03
CA ALA A 420 18.36 19.76 0.38
C ALA A 420 16.99 19.94 1.09
N LYS A 421 15.96 20.40 0.39
CA LYS A 421 14.60 20.53 0.93
C LYS A 421 13.91 19.17 1.07
N THR A 422 14.08 18.25 0.12
CA THR A 422 13.65 16.84 0.28
C THR A 422 14.25 16.25 1.54
N GLN A 423 15.57 16.37 1.70
CA GLN A 423 16.32 15.79 2.82
C GLN A 423 15.85 16.37 4.16
N ASP A 424 15.59 17.68 4.22
CA ASP A 424 15.01 18.33 5.40
C ASP A 424 13.63 17.77 5.78
N ARG A 425 12.70 17.71 4.81
CA ARG A 425 11.33 17.27 5.08
C ARG A 425 11.23 15.79 5.40
N VAL A 426 11.92 14.94 4.65
CA VAL A 426 11.92 13.50 4.89
C VAL A 426 12.50 13.17 6.28
N ARG A 427 13.59 13.84 6.70
CA ARG A 427 14.13 13.71 8.06
C ARG A 427 13.13 14.16 9.12
N GLN A 428 12.54 15.35 8.93
CA GLN A 428 11.55 15.88 9.84
C GLN A 428 10.38 14.90 10.03
N ILE A 429 9.84 14.37 8.94
CA ILE A 429 8.71 13.44 8.99
C ILE A 429 9.08 12.17 9.77
N MET A 430 10.19 11.52 9.43
CA MET A 430 10.62 10.31 10.14
C MET A 430 10.89 10.54 11.64
N GLU A 431 11.39 11.72 12.01
CA GLU A 431 11.73 12.05 13.40
C GLU A 431 10.52 12.44 14.26
N THR A 432 9.51 13.09 13.66
CA THR A 432 8.37 13.64 14.39
C THR A 432 7.11 12.78 14.31
N MET A 433 6.99 11.90 13.31
CA MET A 433 5.76 11.15 13.01
C MET A 433 5.87 9.65 13.27
N TYR A 434 7.04 9.17 13.70
CA TYR A 434 7.27 7.78 14.07
C TYR A 434 7.96 7.69 15.42
N THR A 435 7.37 6.94 16.35
CA THR A 435 7.96 6.71 17.68
C THR A 435 7.75 5.26 18.13
N THR A 436 8.42 4.87 19.22
CA THR A 436 8.23 3.54 19.85
C THR A 436 7.04 3.51 20.82
N ALA A 437 6.26 4.57 20.91
CA ALA A 437 5.06 4.63 21.74
C ALA A 437 3.90 3.84 21.13
N VAL A 438 2.86 3.58 21.92
CA VAL A 438 1.66 2.86 21.47
C VAL A 438 0.89 3.64 20.40
N ASP A 439 0.91 4.97 20.48
CA ASP A 439 0.41 5.93 19.48
C ASP A 439 1.53 6.39 18.53
N GLY A 440 2.49 5.49 18.25
CA GLY A 440 3.73 5.81 17.55
C GLY A 440 3.60 6.10 16.05
N LEU A 441 2.40 6.01 15.46
CA LEU A 441 2.13 6.34 14.07
C LEU A 441 1.21 7.56 13.98
N SER A 442 1.39 8.38 12.95
CA SER A 442 0.62 9.60 12.75
C SER A 442 -0.79 9.39 12.16
N GLY A 443 -1.17 8.17 11.81
CA GLY A 443 -2.43 7.81 11.16
C GLY A 443 -2.67 6.29 11.20
N ASN A 444 -3.61 5.80 10.40
CA ASN A 444 -3.83 4.36 10.23
C ASN A 444 -2.59 3.71 9.61
N GLU A 445 -2.35 2.42 9.87
CA GLU A 445 -1.16 1.73 9.37
C GLU A 445 -1.33 1.30 7.89
N ASP A 446 -2.59 1.09 7.49
CA ASP A 446 -3.07 0.78 6.14
C ASP A 446 -2.33 -0.37 5.45
N CYS A 447 -2.32 -1.51 6.15
CA CYS A 447 -1.87 -2.81 5.65
C CYS A 447 -0.40 -2.77 5.17
N GLY A 448 0.46 -2.12 5.95
CA GLY A 448 1.88 -1.99 5.71
C GLY A 448 2.29 -0.69 4.99
N GLN A 449 1.36 0.16 4.57
CA GLN A 449 1.68 1.33 3.74
C GLN A 449 2.48 2.40 4.49
N MET A 450 2.05 2.79 5.70
CA MET A 450 2.79 3.75 6.54
C MET A 450 4.18 3.20 6.88
N SER A 451 4.23 1.93 7.28
CA SER A 451 5.48 1.28 7.61
C SER A 451 6.43 1.12 6.41
N ALA A 452 5.90 0.85 5.21
CA ALA A 452 6.70 0.78 3.99
C ALA A 452 7.29 2.14 3.62
N TRP A 453 6.56 3.24 3.85
CA TRP A 453 7.11 4.60 3.68
C TRP A 453 8.32 4.82 4.58
N TYR A 454 8.22 4.44 5.87
CA TYR A 454 9.32 4.55 6.81
C TYR A 454 10.52 3.70 6.40
N VAL A 455 10.30 2.43 6.02
CA VAL A 455 11.37 1.52 5.61
C VAL A 455 12.15 2.08 4.43
N PHE A 456 11.46 2.52 3.37
CA PHE A 456 12.10 3.15 2.21
C PHE A 456 12.87 4.42 2.59
N SER A 457 12.21 5.34 3.30
CA SER A 457 12.79 6.63 3.67
C SER A 457 14.00 6.48 4.59
N ALA A 458 13.96 5.54 5.54
CA ALA A 458 15.06 5.26 6.45
C ALA A 458 16.27 4.66 5.72
N LEU A 459 16.05 3.85 4.68
CA LEU A 459 17.11 3.37 3.77
C LEU A 459 17.66 4.49 2.87
N GLY A 460 16.90 5.58 2.70
CA GLY A 460 17.35 6.79 2.02
C GLY A 460 16.80 6.99 0.61
N PHE A 461 15.76 6.26 0.20
CA PHE A 461 15.13 6.44 -1.11
C PHE A 461 13.65 6.02 -1.13
N TYR A 462 12.84 6.55 -2.03
CA TYR A 462 11.39 6.28 -2.09
C TYR A 462 10.84 6.19 -3.51
N PRO A 463 9.90 5.26 -3.81
CA PRO A 463 9.26 5.14 -5.12
C PRO A 463 8.17 6.21 -5.33
N VAL A 464 8.55 7.41 -5.77
CA VAL A 464 7.57 8.49 -6.06
C VAL A 464 6.56 8.08 -7.13
N ASN A 465 7.03 7.43 -8.19
CA ASN A 465 6.19 6.73 -9.15
C ASN A 465 6.37 5.21 -8.94
N PRO A 466 5.39 4.54 -8.32
CA PRO A 466 5.51 3.11 -7.98
C PRO A 466 5.77 2.15 -9.14
N ALA A 467 5.50 2.54 -10.39
CA ALA A 467 5.54 1.65 -11.55
C ALA A 467 6.61 2.04 -12.59
N ASP A 468 7.47 3.03 -12.31
CA ASP A 468 8.57 3.41 -13.23
C ASP A 468 9.91 2.74 -12.91
N GLY A 469 9.99 2.01 -11.80
CA GLY A 469 11.20 1.34 -11.34
C GLY A 469 12.32 2.27 -10.86
N ARG A 470 12.03 3.53 -10.53
CA ARG A 470 12.97 4.49 -9.94
C ARG A 470 12.68 4.72 -8.46
N TYR A 471 13.74 4.81 -7.66
CA TYR A 471 13.68 5.17 -6.25
C TYR A 471 14.42 6.48 -6.03
N ILE A 472 13.67 7.53 -5.66
CA ILE A 472 14.14 8.90 -5.52
C ILE A 472 14.90 9.06 -4.20
N ILE A 473 16.12 9.56 -4.26
CA ILE A 473 17.03 9.66 -3.11
C ILE A 473 16.52 10.73 -2.13
N GLY A 474 16.38 10.35 -0.86
CA GLY A 474 16.05 11.22 0.26
C GLY A 474 17.25 11.45 1.17
N SER A 475 17.06 11.26 2.49
CA SER A 475 18.12 11.31 3.49
C SER A 475 18.01 10.09 4.43
N PRO A 476 18.99 9.17 4.44
CA PRO A 476 18.90 7.89 5.16
C PRO A 476 19.03 8.08 6.67
N LEU A 477 18.25 7.36 7.48
CA LEU A 477 18.50 7.18 8.93
C LEU A 477 19.50 6.05 9.23
N VAL A 478 19.67 5.12 8.29
CA VAL A 478 20.67 4.05 8.42
C VAL A 478 22.08 4.62 8.33
N LYS A 479 23.00 4.10 9.14
CA LYS A 479 24.44 4.24 8.90
C LYS A 479 24.90 3.24 7.85
N GLU A 480 24.40 2.02 7.99
CA GLU A 480 24.63 0.93 7.06
C GLU A 480 23.39 0.04 6.99
N ALA A 481 23.06 -0.43 5.79
CA ALA A 481 22.06 -1.46 5.58
C ALA A 481 22.54 -2.48 4.54
N ALA A 482 22.09 -3.72 4.69
CA ALA A 482 22.32 -4.82 3.76
C ALA A 482 20.96 -5.45 3.41
N ILE A 483 20.55 -5.29 2.16
CA ILE A 483 19.30 -5.80 1.61
C ILE A 483 19.60 -7.08 0.83
N LYS A 484 18.95 -8.19 1.18
CA LYS A 484 19.03 -9.43 0.39
C LYS A 484 18.16 -9.28 -0.86
N VAL A 485 18.78 -9.27 -2.04
CA VAL A 485 18.11 -8.98 -3.34
C VAL A 485 18.01 -10.21 -4.25
N GLY A 486 18.09 -11.41 -3.66
CA GLY A 486 17.93 -12.69 -4.35
C GLY A 486 19.22 -13.23 -4.98
N GLU A 487 19.20 -14.53 -5.32
CA GLU A 487 20.35 -15.27 -5.90
C GLU A 487 21.65 -15.16 -5.06
N GLY A 488 21.52 -15.04 -3.74
CA GLY A 488 22.65 -14.85 -2.83
C GLY A 488 23.33 -13.48 -2.93
N ARG A 489 22.74 -12.52 -3.65
CA ARG A 489 23.25 -11.15 -3.78
C ARG A 489 22.74 -10.26 -2.65
N THR A 490 23.55 -9.26 -2.35
CA THR A 490 23.25 -8.22 -1.36
C THR A 490 23.46 -6.85 -1.98
N PHE A 491 22.51 -5.95 -1.74
CA PHE A 491 22.66 -4.52 -1.98
C PHE A 491 22.96 -3.82 -0.66
N ARG A 492 24.12 -3.17 -0.57
CA ARG A 492 24.56 -2.44 0.62
C ARG A 492 24.26 -0.96 0.46
N ILE A 493 23.88 -0.33 1.56
CA ILE A 493 23.75 1.12 1.67
C ILE A 493 24.71 1.55 2.75
N VAL A 494 25.58 2.51 2.45
CA VAL A 494 26.54 3.09 3.41
C VAL A 494 26.36 4.60 3.44
N ALA A 495 25.86 5.12 4.56
CA ALA A 495 25.73 6.56 4.80
C ALA A 495 26.90 7.05 5.67
N GLU A 496 27.98 7.45 5.01
CA GLU A 496 29.20 7.93 5.67
C GLU A 496 28.96 9.26 6.37
N ASN A 497 29.48 9.41 7.59
CA ASN A 497 29.31 10.59 8.45
C ASN A 497 27.86 10.91 8.84
N ASN A 498 26.91 9.99 8.62
CA ASN A 498 25.50 10.22 8.95
C ASN A 498 25.28 10.44 10.46
N SER A 499 24.62 11.53 10.81
CA SER A 499 24.24 11.88 12.18
C SER A 499 22.98 12.75 12.19
N VAL A 500 22.53 13.14 13.39
CA VAL A 500 21.45 14.12 13.56
C VAL A 500 21.81 15.45 12.88
N GLU A 501 23.06 15.88 13.01
CA GLU A 501 23.59 17.11 12.40
C GLU A 501 23.87 16.91 10.91
N ASN A 502 24.50 15.79 10.54
CA ASN A 502 24.90 15.48 9.18
C ASN A 502 23.77 14.76 8.43
N LYS A 503 22.75 15.52 8.04
CA LYS A 503 21.58 15.02 7.31
C LYS A 503 21.58 15.28 5.81
N TYR A 504 22.51 16.09 5.30
CA TYR A 504 22.52 16.42 3.88
C TYR A 504 23.47 15.54 3.09
N VAL A 505 23.01 15.03 1.96
CA VAL A 505 23.83 14.22 1.05
C VAL A 505 24.78 15.15 0.29
N LYS A 506 26.08 14.89 0.41
CA LYS A 506 27.16 15.64 -0.22
C LYS A 506 27.63 15.04 -1.55
N SER A 507 27.67 13.72 -1.61
CA SER A 507 27.91 12.97 -2.83
C SER A 507 27.24 11.60 -2.74
N VAL A 508 26.92 11.04 -3.90
CA VAL A 508 26.37 9.70 -4.04
C VAL A 508 27.25 8.93 -5.01
N SER A 509 27.54 7.69 -4.69
CA SER A 509 28.16 6.76 -5.63
C SER A 509 27.45 5.42 -5.61
N LEU A 510 27.34 4.80 -6.78
CA LEU A 510 26.80 3.46 -6.95
C LEU A 510 27.91 2.57 -7.49
N ASN A 511 28.29 1.54 -6.74
CA ASN A 511 29.37 0.63 -7.07
C ASN A 511 30.72 1.32 -7.32
N GLY A 512 30.97 2.43 -6.62
CA GLY A 512 32.19 3.23 -6.71
C GLY A 512 32.20 4.28 -7.83
N GLU A 513 31.16 4.33 -8.67
CA GLU A 513 30.98 5.37 -9.69
C GLU A 513 30.10 6.50 -9.15
N GLU A 514 30.51 7.75 -9.36
CA GLU A 514 29.72 8.92 -8.96
C GLU A 514 28.38 8.95 -9.67
N LEU A 515 27.30 9.20 -8.91
CA LEU A 515 25.94 9.24 -9.42
C LEU A 515 25.50 10.71 -9.56
N ASP A 516 25.33 11.16 -10.81
CA ASP A 516 24.94 12.53 -11.16
C ASP A 516 23.41 12.77 -11.16
N ARG A 517 22.64 11.76 -10.74
CA ARG A 517 21.18 11.78 -10.65
C ARG A 517 20.70 11.50 -9.23
N LEU A 518 19.49 11.97 -8.93
CA LEU A 518 18.86 11.87 -7.61
C LEU A 518 17.96 10.62 -7.46
N TYR A 519 18.27 9.54 -8.16
CA TYR A 519 17.52 8.28 -8.07
C TYR A 519 18.40 7.08 -8.43
N ILE A 520 18.08 5.92 -7.85
CA ILE A 520 18.56 4.61 -8.30
C ILE A 520 17.41 3.86 -8.99
N THR A 521 17.73 2.88 -9.83
CA THR A 521 16.70 2.02 -10.46
C THR A 521 16.54 0.70 -9.72
N HIS A 522 15.40 0.04 -9.91
CA HIS A 522 15.15 -1.30 -9.40
C HIS A 522 16.13 -2.33 -9.97
N GLU A 523 16.48 -2.22 -11.25
CA GLU A 523 17.49 -3.11 -11.85
C GLU A 523 18.85 -2.97 -11.16
N GLU A 524 19.27 -1.74 -10.85
CA GLU A 524 20.52 -1.47 -10.13
C GLU A 524 20.51 -2.01 -8.71
N LEU A 525 19.40 -1.83 -7.99
CA LEU A 525 19.22 -2.37 -6.64
C LEU A 525 19.29 -3.90 -6.67
N MET A 526 18.56 -4.55 -7.59
CA MET A 526 18.45 -6.01 -7.65
C MET A 526 19.72 -6.71 -8.15
N LYS A 527 20.61 -5.99 -8.85
CA LYS A 527 21.96 -6.50 -9.18
C LYS A 527 22.86 -6.68 -7.96
N GLY A 528 22.50 -6.11 -6.81
CA GLY A 528 23.36 -6.01 -5.64
C GLY A 528 24.47 -4.99 -5.83
N GLY A 529 25.39 -4.93 -4.87
CA GLY A 529 26.48 -3.95 -4.87
C GLY A 529 26.39 -2.97 -3.71
N GLU A 530 26.81 -1.73 -3.90
CA GLU A 530 26.86 -0.70 -2.85
C GLU A 530 26.37 0.66 -3.35
N LEU A 531 25.38 1.24 -2.66
CA LEU A 531 25.06 2.66 -2.68
C LEU A 531 25.77 3.34 -1.51
N ARG A 532 26.69 4.26 -1.81
CA ARG A 532 27.41 5.03 -0.81
C ARG A 532 26.99 6.49 -0.87
N LEU A 533 26.53 7.03 0.25
CA LEU A 533 26.17 8.42 0.45
C LEU A 533 27.14 9.06 1.44
N VAL A 534 27.80 10.14 1.06
CA VAL A 534 28.61 10.93 2.00
C VAL A 534 27.74 12.03 2.56
N MET A 535 27.55 12.07 3.88
CA MET A 535 26.68 13.03 4.54
C MET A 535 27.46 14.24 5.10
N GLY A 536 26.78 15.37 5.27
CA GLY A 536 27.35 16.58 5.87
C GLY A 536 26.29 17.52 6.46
N PRO A 537 26.73 18.57 7.18
CA PRO A 537 25.85 19.46 7.95
C PRO A 537 25.24 20.60 7.13
N ASP A 538 25.85 20.96 6.00
CA ASP A 538 25.40 22.08 5.18
C ASP A 538 24.54 21.63 3.99
N LYS A 539 23.67 22.51 3.49
CA LYS A 539 22.96 22.29 2.22
C LYS A 539 23.96 22.34 1.07
N ASN A 540 23.84 21.42 0.11
CA ASN A 540 24.61 21.43 -1.14
C ASN A 540 23.80 22.03 -2.27
#